data_AF-A0A3S3ST62-F1
#
_entry.id   AF-A0A3S3ST62-F1
#
_cell.length_a   1.000
_cell.length_b   1.000
_cell.length_c   1.000
_cell.angle_alpha   90.00
_cell.angle_beta   90.00
_cell.angle_gamma   90.00
#
_symmetry.space_group_name_H-M   'P 1'
#
loop_
_entity.id
_entity.type
_entity.pdbx_description
1 polymer ?
#
loop_
_entity_poly.entity_id
_entity_poly.type
_entity_poly.pdbx_seq_one_letter_code
_entity_poly.pdbx_strand_id
1 'polypeptide(L)'
;MHTTVEQVTRRIIERSRRSRTAYLEQMEEAAGKSPKSSFRNQLPSSNLAHDLAGCPSCRSALLDDKAPNIGIISSYNDVVSAHQPLGGYPNLIKEAVAEAGGNAQVAGGVPAMCDGVTQGEPGMDLSLMSRDVIALSTVIALSHNVFDGALLLGVCDKIMPGLLMGGLQYGHLP
;
A
#
# COMPACT_ATOMS: atom_id res chain seq x y z
N MET A 1 17.97 -26.42 -6.50
CA MET A 1 17.50 -25.38 -7.45
C MET A 1 18.19 -25.61 -8.79
N HIS A 2 17.55 -25.32 -9.92
CA HIS A 2 18.19 -25.47 -11.24
C HIS A 2 19.45 -24.58 -11.34
N THR A 3 20.54 -25.09 -11.91
CA THR A 3 21.86 -24.41 -11.93
C THR A 3 21.80 -23.02 -12.56
N THR A 4 21.06 -22.86 -13.66
CA THR A 4 20.84 -21.54 -14.28
C THR A 4 20.14 -20.55 -13.34
N VAL A 5 19.12 -21.01 -12.59
CA VAL A 5 18.40 -20.13 -11.64
C VAL A 5 19.37 -19.71 -10.54
N GLU A 6 20.23 -20.59 -10.07
CA GLU A 6 21.22 -20.25 -9.04
C GLU A 6 22.23 -19.21 -9.55
N GLN A 7 22.76 -19.40 -10.76
CA GLN A 7 23.70 -18.46 -11.37
C GLN A 7 23.06 -17.08 -11.58
N VAL A 8 21.82 -17.02 -12.08
CA VAL A 8 21.09 -15.76 -12.29
C VAL A 8 20.80 -15.08 -10.94
N THR A 9 20.35 -15.83 -9.94
CA THR A 9 20.09 -15.30 -8.59
C THR A 9 21.36 -14.73 -7.96
N ARG A 10 22.48 -15.46 -8.02
CA ARG A 10 23.78 -14.97 -7.51
C ARG A 10 24.20 -13.68 -8.23
N ARG A 11 24.03 -13.61 -9.56
CA ARG A 11 24.33 -12.42 -10.35
C ARG A 11 23.47 -11.22 -9.96
N ILE A 12 22.18 -11.44 -9.69
CA ILE A 12 21.27 -10.38 -9.22
C ILE A 12 21.73 -9.88 -7.84
N ILE A 13 21.96 -10.80 -6.88
CA ILE A 13 22.44 -10.46 -5.52
C ILE A 13 23.70 -9.61 -5.58
N GLU A 14 24.70 -10.03 -6.36
CA GLU A 14 25.96 -9.29 -6.51
C GLU A 14 25.72 -7.90 -7.10
N ARG A 15 25.00 -7.82 -8.22
CA ARG A 15 24.71 -6.55 -8.90
C ARG A 15 23.91 -5.58 -8.02
N SER A 16 22.97 -6.10 -7.23
CA SER A 16 22.09 -5.28 -6.38
C SER A 16 22.64 -5.04 -4.98
N ARG A 17 23.83 -5.53 -4.62
CA ARG A 17 24.31 -5.50 -3.22
C ARG A 17 24.22 -4.09 -2.63
N ARG A 18 24.81 -3.10 -3.30
CA ARG A 18 24.81 -1.70 -2.81
C ARG A 18 23.40 -1.13 -2.66
N SER A 19 22.55 -1.26 -3.68
CA SER A 19 21.21 -0.68 -3.66
C SER A 19 20.28 -1.41 -2.68
N ARG A 20 20.41 -2.73 -2.55
CA ARG A 20 19.63 -3.53 -1.60
C ARG A 20 20.02 -3.23 -0.17
N THR A 21 21.31 -3.09 0.13
CA THR A 21 21.78 -2.67 1.46
C THR A 21 21.20 -1.31 1.83
N ALA A 22 21.33 -0.31 0.96
CA ALA A 22 20.77 1.03 1.21
C ALA A 22 19.26 1.01 1.43
N TYR A 23 18.51 0.21 0.66
CA TYR A 23 17.07 0.02 0.86
C TYR A 23 16.75 -0.59 2.22
N LEU A 24 17.47 -1.65 2.62
CA LEU A 24 17.23 -2.32 3.90
C LEU A 24 17.54 -1.40 5.09
N GLU A 25 18.63 -0.64 5.02
CA GLU A 25 18.99 0.36 6.04
C GLU A 25 17.87 1.42 6.16
N GLN A 26 17.34 1.91 5.03
CA GLN A 26 16.22 2.84 5.04
C GLN A 26 14.95 2.23 5.65
N MET A 27 14.66 0.95 5.36
CA MET A 27 13.49 0.27 5.95
C MET A 27 13.65 0.03 7.45
N GLU A 28 14.85 -0.30 7.91
CA GLU A 28 15.16 -0.43 9.34
C GLU A 28 15.04 0.92 10.06
N GLU A 29 15.51 2.01 9.44
CA GLU A 29 15.36 3.37 9.98
C GLU A 29 13.88 3.77 10.05
N ALA A 30 13.11 3.54 8.98
CA ALA A 30 11.69 3.83 8.91
C ALA A 30 10.87 2.99 9.92
N ALA A 31 11.25 1.74 10.15
CA ALA A 31 10.64 0.88 11.16
C ALA A 31 10.85 1.39 12.61
N GLY A 32 11.81 2.30 12.82
CA GLY A 32 12.13 2.87 14.13
C GLY A 32 12.73 1.86 15.11
N LYS A 33 13.09 2.35 16.31
CA LYS A 33 13.82 1.56 17.33
C LYS A 33 12.95 0.58 18.14
N SER A 34 11.63 0.61 17.99
CA SER A 34 10.72 -0.16 18.85
C SER A 34 9.61 -0.85 18.05
N PRO A 35 9.78 -2.12 17.64
CA PRO A 35 8.79 -2.89 16.89
C PRO A 35 7.50 -3.23 17.67
N LYS A 36 7.30 -2.64 18.85
CA LYS A 36 6.17 -2.92 19.78
C LYS A 36 5.29 -1.71 20.08
N SER A 37 5.55 -0.56 19.45
CA SER A 37 4.78 0.68 19.60
C SER A 37 4.27 1.07 18.22
N SER A 38 2.95 1.23 18.08
CA SER A 38 2.36 1.75 16.84
C SER A 38 2.97 3.12 16.50
N PHE A 39 3.40 3.31 15.25
CA PHE A 39 3.97 4.57 14.75
C PHE A 39 3.04 5.76 14.98
N ARG A 40 1.73 5.48 14.99
CA ARG A 40 0.66 6.42 15.27
C ARG A 40 0.84 7.19 16.58
N ASN A 41 1.44 6.57 17.61
CA ASN A 41 1.63 7.21 18.92
C ASN A 41 2.86 8.10 19.01
N GLN A 42 3.71 8.08 17.99
CA GLN A 42 4.82 9.02 17.85
C GLN A 42 4.36 10.35 17.25
N LEU A 43 3.15 10.40 16.68
CA LEU A 43 2.58 11.63 16.16
C LEU A 43 2.15 12.55 17.31
N PRO A 44 2.34 13.88 17.16
CA PRO A 44 1.75 14.84 18.09
C PRO A 44 0.24 14.63 18.22
N SER A 45 -0.30 14.81 19.42
CA SER A 45 -1.74 14.64 19.69
C SER A 45 -2.62 15.52 18.79
N SER A 46 -2.13 16.69 18.40
CA SER A 46 -2.78 17.56 17.41
C SER A 46 -2.94 16.88 16.05
N ASN A 47 -1.90 16.17 15.58
CA ASN A 47 -1.90 15.50 14.28
C ASN A 47 -2.79 14.27 14.33
N LEU A 48 -2.67 13.47 15.39
CA LEU A 48 -3.48 12.27 15.59
C LEU A 48 -4.98 12.59 15.66
N ALA A 49 -5.36 13.76 16.19
CA ALA A 49 -6.76 14.19 16.24
C ALA A 49 -7.42 14.28 14.85
N HIS A 50 -6.66 14.59 13.78
CA HIS A 50 -7.20 14.64 12.42
C HIS A 50 -7.56 13.25 11.89
N ASP A 51 -6.73 12.24 12.16
CA ASP A 51 -7.01 10.85 11.78
C ASP A 51 -8.23 10.31 12.55
N LEU A 52 -8.25 10.51 13.87
CA LEU A 52 -9.35 10.07 14.75
C LEU A 52 -10.70 10.71 14.41
N ALA A 53 -10.70 11.92 13.87
CA ALA A 53 -11.93 12.64 13.50
C ALA A 53 -12.69 11.95 12.35
N GLY A 54 -11.99 11.24 11.46
CA GLY A 54 -12.58 10.53 10.34
C GLY A 54 -13.34 9.25 10.73
N CYS A 55 -13.19 8.79 11.97
CA CYS A 55 -13.83 7.55 12.44
C CYS A 55 -14.24 7.63 13.92
N PRO A 56 -15.33 8.35 14.26
CA PRO A 56 -15.78 8.48 15.64
C PRO A 56 -16.09 7.15 16.32
N SER A 57 -16.62 6.17 15.58
CA SER A 57 -16.96 4.84 16.08
C SER A 57 -15.75 3.94 16.34
N CYS A 58 -14.63 4.15 15.64
CA CYS A 58 -13.40 3.38 15.85
C CYS A 58 -12.32 4.13 16.65
N ARG A 59 -12.63 5.33 17.17
CA ARG A 59 -11.69 6.17 17.93
C ARG A 59 -11.00 5.45 19.08
N SER A 60 -11.74 4.69 19.88
CA SER A 60 -11.16 3.95 21.02
C SER A 60 -10.18 2.88 20.57
N ALA A 61 -10.50 2.19 19.48
CA ALA A 61 -9.65 1.16 18.90
C ALA A 61 -8.42 1.76 18.20
N LEU A 62 -8.54 2.92 17.54
CA LEU A 62 -7.38 3.66 17.01
C LEU A 62 -6.48 4.21 18.12
N LEU A 63 -6.99 4.43 19.33
CA LEU A 63 -6.16 4.81 20.48
C LEU A 63 -5.51 3.60 21.19
N ASP A 64 -5.86 2.37 20.82
CA ASP A 64 -5.23 1.16 21.38
C ASP A 64 -3.95 0.82 20.60
N ASP A 65 -2.81 0.96 21.26
CA ASP A 65 -1.47 0.64 20.75
C ASP A 65 -1.32 -0.80 20.27
N LYS A 66 -2.18 -1.70 20.75
CA LYS A 66 -2.14 -3.13 20.40
C LYS A 66 -3.02 -3.47 19.22
N ALA A 67 -3.94 -2.58 18.85
CA ALA A 67 -4.83 -2.76 17.72
C ALA A 67 -4.17 -2.19 16.45
N PRO A 68 -3.80 -3.02 15.46
CA PRO A 68 -3.19 -2.53 14.23
C PRO A 68 -4.21 -1.72 13.42
N ASN A 69 -3.77 -0.63 12.80
CA ASN A 69 -4.57 0.13 11.83
C ASN A 69 -4.09 -0.16 10.41
N ILE A 70 -4.93 -0.75 9.57
CA ILE A 70 -4.58 -1.19 8.22
C ILE A 70 -5.05 -0.18 7.18
N GLY A 71 -4.12 0.33 6.38
CA GLY A 71 -4.43 1.22 5.27
C GLY A 71 -4.87 0.43 4.04
N ILE A 72 -6.05 0.74 3.49
CA ILE A 72 -6.57 0.12 2.26
C ILE A 72 -6.36 1.09 1.10
N ILE A 73 -5.65 0.64 0.06
CA ILE A 73 -5.48 1.34 -1.21
C ILE A 73 -6.35 0.65 -2.25
N SER A 74 -7.21 1.39 -2.95
CA SER A 74 -8.12 0.81 -3.94
C SER A 74 -7.98 1.44 -5.33
N SER A 75 -7.89 0.58 -6.34
CA SER A 75 -7.95 0.95 -7.76
C SER A 75 -9.37 0.84 -8.34
N TYR A 76 -10.39 0.99 -7.49
CA TYR A 76 -11.79 0.89 -7.90
C TYR A 76 -12.19 1.95 -8.94
N ASN A 77 -12.85 1.48 -10.00
CA ASN A 77 -13.80 2.23 -10.79
C ASN A 77 -14.87 1.26 -11.33
N ASP A 78 -16.01 1.78 -11.78
CA ASP A 78 -17.13 1.00 -12.32
C ASP A 78 -17.09 0.88 -13.86
N VAL A 79 -15.96 1.23 -14.49
CA VAL A 79 -15.81 1.26 -15.96
C VAL A 79 -15.65 -0.15 -16.54
N VAL A 80 -14.96 -1.05 -15.83
CA VAL A 80 -14.69 -2.42 -16.30
C VAL A 80 -14.93 -3.47 -15.23
N SER A 81 -15.27 -4.68 -15.66
CA SER A 81 -15.59 -5.82 -14.79
C SER A 81 -14.46 -6.21 -13.84
N ALA A 82 -13.20 -5.93 -14.18
CA ALA A 82 -12.07 -6.22 -13.31
C ALA A 82 -12.02 -5.27 -12.10
N HIS A 83 -12.35 -3.99 -12.27
CA HIS A 83 -12.18 -2.97 -11.22
C HIS A 83 -13.45 -2.82 -10.37
N GLN A 84 -14.62 -3.01 -10.97
CA GLN A 84 -15.91 -2.79 -10.31
C GLN A 84 -16.09 -3.60 -9.00
N PRO A 85 -15.68 -4.88 -8.91
CA PRO A 85 -15.79 -5.65 -7.67
C PRO A 85 -15.04 -5.04 -6.49
N LEU A 86 -14.00 -4.23 -6.74
CA LEU A 86 -13.21 -3.57 -5.70
C LEU A 86 -14.01 -2.55 -4.87
N GLY A 87 -15.19 -2.11 -5.33
CA GLY A 87 -16.02 -1.15 -4.61
C GLY A 87 -16.61 -1.71 -3.31
N GLY A 88 -16.88 -3.02 -3.26
CA GLY A 88 -17.45 -3.68 -2.09
C GLY A 88 -16.41 -4.16 -1.07
N TYR A 89 -15.20 -4.48 -1.52
CA TYR A 89 -14.17 -5.09 -0.66
C TYR A 89 -13.74 -4.23 0.54
N PRO A 90 -13.62 -2.90 0.46
CA PRO A 90 -13.21 -2.10 1.61
C PRO A 90 -14.09 -2.30 2.84
N ASN A 91 -15.40 -2.48 2.68
CA ASN A 91 -16.30 -2.71 3.82
C ASN A 91 -16.11 -4.12 4.40
N LEU A 92 -16.05 -5.14 3.55
CA LEU A 92 -15.81 -6.53 3.97
C LEU A 92 -14.46 -6.69 4.68
N ILE A 93 -13.42 -6.00 4.19
CA ILE A 93 -12.09 -6.00 4.80
C ILE A 93 -12.12 -5.31 6.15
N LYS A 94 -12.80 -4.16 6.29
CA LYS A 94 -12.94 -3.47 7.57
C LYS A 94 -13.61 -4.33 8.62
N GLU A 95 -14.68 -5.04 8.24
CA GLU A 95 -15.36 -6.00 9.13
C GLU A 95 -14.42 -7.13 9.55
N ALA A 96 -13.73 -7.77 8.59
CA ALA A 96 -12.80 -8.86 8.89
C ALA A 96 -11.61 -8.42 9.76
N VAL A 97 -11.06 -7.22 9.54
CA VAL A 97 -9.98 -6.67 10.37
C VAL A 97 -10.48 -6.34 11.78
N ALA A 98 -11.70 -5.81 11.91
CA ALA A 98 -12.32 -5.57 13.21
C ALA A 98 -12.55 -6.86 13.99
N GLU A 99 -13.03 -7.92 13.33
CA GLU A 99 -13.18 -9.26 13.93
C GLU A 99 -11.84 -9.85 14.40
N ALA A 100 -10.74 -9.51 13.71
CA ALA A 100 -9.37 -9.87 14.10
C ALA A 100 -8.76 -8.96 15.20
N GLY A 101 -9.51 -7.97 15.70
CA GLY A 101 -9.07 -7.05 16.76
C GLY A 101 -8.26 -5.85 16.27
N GLY A 102 -8.28 -5.55 14.97
CA GLY A 102 -7.65 -4.37 14.38
C GLY A 102 -8.65 -3.31 13.91
N ASN A 103 -8.13 -2.30 13.23
CA ASN A 103 -8.88 -1.29 12.51
C ASN A 103 -8.43 -1.26 11.05
N ALA A 104 -9.29 -0.79 10.15
CA ALA A 104 -8.88 -0.50 8.79
C ALA A 104 -9.55 0.77 8.27
N GLN A 105 -8.82 1.54 7.48
CA GLN A 105 -9.30 2.75 6.85
C GLN A 105 -8.95 2.70 5.35
N VAL A 106 -9.80 3.30 4.51
CA VAL A 106 -9.40 3.54 3.13
C VAL A 106 -8.39 4.68 3.16
N ALA A 107 -7.13 4.34 2.94
CA ALA A 107 -6.02 5.29 2.93
C ALA A 107 -6.03 6.13 1.65
N GLY A 108 -6.50 5.56 0.53
CA GLY A 108 -6.66 6.31 -0.71
C GLY A 108 -7.19 5.48 -1.87
N GLY A 109 -7.70 6.20 -2.87
CA GLY A 109 -7.95 5.66 -4.20
C GLY A 109 -6.76 5.95 -5.12
N VAL A 110 -6.40 4.99 -5.98
CA VAL A 110 -5.43 5.18 -7.07
C VAL A 110 -6.16 5.15 -8.42
N PRO A 111 -5.68 5.89 -9.44
CA PRO A 111 -6.28 5.81 -10.75
C PRO A 111 -6.16 4.40 -11.32
N ALA A 112 -7.13 4.03 -12.15
CA ALA A 112 -7.19 2.73 -12.77
C ALA A 112 -7.63 2.86 -14.23
N MET A 113 -6.89 2.19 -15.12
CA MET A 113 -7.20 2.11 -16.53
C MET A 113 -7.15 0.67 -17.01
N CYS A 114 -7.84 0.38 -18.10
CA CYS A 114 -7.84 -0.94 -18.72
C CYS A 114 -7.14 -0.88 -20.07
N ASP A 115 -6.00 -1.56 -20.19
CA ASP A 115 -5.31 -1.70 -21.48
C ASP A 115 -6.23 -2.35 -22.52
N GLY A 116 -7.05 -3.33 -22.13
CA GLY A 116 -8.03 -3.96 -23.04
C GLY A 116 -9.08 -3.00 -23.62
N VAL A 117 -9.40 -1.90 -22.93
CA VAL A 117 -10.30 -0.85 -23.45
C VAL A 117 -9.55 0.19 -24.28
N THR A 118 -8.31 0.50 -23.91
CA THR A 118 -7.54 1.58 -24.54
C THR A 118 -6.66 1.12 -25.70
N GLN A 119 -6.47 -0.18 -25.87
CA GLN A 119 -5.60 -0.74 -26.90
C GLN A 119 -6.07 -0.36 -28.31
N GLY A 120 -5.21 0.33 -29.06
CA GLY A 120 -5.50 0.84 -30.39
C GLY A 120 -6.13 2.23 -30.41
N GLU A 121 -6.41 2.82 -29.24
CA GLU A 121 -6.99 4.15 -29.07
C GLU A 121 -5.96 5.13 -28.47
N PRO A 122 -6.17 6.46 -28.59
CA PRO A 122 -5.25 7.47 -28.03
C PRO A 122 -5.00 7.34 -26.52
N GLY A 123 -5.92 6.72 -25.78
CA GLY A 123 -5.74 6.45 -24.35
C GLY A 123 -4.58 5.51 -24.03
N MET A 124 -4.13 4.69 -24.99
CA MET A 124 -3.01 3.76 -24.78
C MET A 124 -1.69 4.48 -24.49
N ASP A 125 -1.54 5.73 -24.94
CA ASP A 125 -0.35 6.56 -24.68
C ASP A 125 -0.15 6.82 -23.18
N LEU A 126 -1.21 6.70 -22.39
CA LEU A 126 -1.18 6.84 -20.93
C LEU A 126 -0.93 5.52 -20.19
N SER A 127 -0.96 4.36 -20.87
CA SER A 127 -0.88 3.03 -20.25
C SER A 127 0.32 2.90 -19.33
N LEU A 128 1.54 3.04 -19.87
CA LEU A 128 2.74 2.88 -19.05
C LEU A 128 2.89 3.99 -18.00
N MET A 129 2.50 5.23 -18.33
CA MET A 129 2.57 6.37 -17.39
C MET A 129 1.66 6.16 -16.18
N SER A 130 0.53 5.47 -16.36
CA SER A 130 -0.40 5.21 -15.26
C SER A 130 0.27 4.44 -14.11
N ARG A 131 1.21 3.53 -14.39
CA ARG A 131 1.97 2.80 -13.38
C ARG A 131 2.68 3.75 -12.41
N ASP A 132 3.37 4.76 -12.93
CA ASP A 132 4.15 5.69 -12.11
C ASP A 132 3.23 6.64 -11.32
N VAL A 133 2.09 7.02 -11.91
CA VAL A 133 1.04 7.77 -11.21
C VAL A 133 0.46 6.94 -10.05
N ILE A 134 0.14 5.66 -10.28
CA ILE A 134 -0.36 4.76 -9.25
C ILE A 134 0.65 4.60 -8.12
N ALA A 135 1.94 4.44 -8.44
CA ALA A 135 3.00 4.37 -7.45
C ALA A 135 3.04 5.63 -6.58
N LEU A 136 3.03 6.81 -7.19
CA LEU A 136 3.03 8.08 -6.46
C LEU A 136 1.75 8.27 -5.62
N SER A 137 0.58 7.96 -6.17
CA SER A 137 -0.70 8.02 -5.45
C SER A 137 -0.72 7.09 -4.24
N THR A 138 -0.13 5.89 -4.36
CA THR A 138 0.01 4.94 -3.25
C THR A 138 0.92 5.51 -2.15
N VAL A 139 2.05 6.13 -2.54
CA VAL A 139 2.96 6.78 -1.59
C VAL A 139 2.26 7.90 -0.83
N ILE A 140 1.54 8.77 -1.54
CA ILE A 140 0.78 9.88 -0.93
C ILE A 140 -0.30 9.35 0.02
N ALA A 141 -1.01 8.28 -0.35
CA ALA A 141 -2.05 7.71 0.49
C ALA A 141 -1.48 7.15 1.81
N LEU A 142 -0.32 6.49 1.77
CA LEU A 142 0.34 5.93 2.96
C LEU A 142 1.13 6.96 3.78
N SER A 143 1.38 8.17 3.24
CA SER A 143 2.20 9.18 3.92
C SER A 143 1.60 9.78 5.18
N HIS A 144 0.33 9.47 5.49
CA HIS A 144 -0.29 9.86 6.76
C HIS A 144 0.42 9.29 7.99
N ASN A 145 1.18 8.19 7.83
CA ASN A 145 1.99 7.58 8.88
C ASN A 145 1.17 7.17 10.13
N VAL A 146 -0.06 6.71 9.91
CA VAL A 146 -1.00 6.22 10.95
C VAL A 146 -1.32 4.73 10.81
N PHE A 147 -0.71 4.07 9.83
CA PHE A 147 -0.97 2.68 9.48
C PHE A 147 0.14 1.76 10.01
N ASP A 148 -0.25 0.59 10.49
CA ASP A 148 0.61 -0.49 10.97
C ASP A 148 0.79 -1.59 9.90
N GLY A 149 0.12 -1.45 8.75
CA GLY A 149 0.16 -2.36 7.59
C GLY A 149 -0.70 -1.83 6.44
N ALA A 150 -0.57 -2.40 5.25
CA ALA A 150 -1.34 -1.95 4.08
C ALA A 150 -1.90 -3.10 3.22
N LEU A 151 -3.11 -2.90 2.70
CA LEU A 151 -3.75 -3.77 1.71
C LEU A 151 -3.88 -3.02 0.38
N LEU A 152 -3.27 -3.58 -0.66
CA LEU A 152 -3.21 -2.99 -1.99
C LEU A 152 -4.19 -3.70 -2.93
N LEU A 153 -5.36 -3.10 -3.14
CA LEU A 153 -6.43 -3.67 -3.96
C LEU A 153 -6.27 -3.25 -5.42
N GLY A 154 -5.63 -4.13 -6.19
CA GLY A 154 -5.28 -3.92 -7.58
C GLY A 154 -5.62 -5.10 -8.47
N VAL A 155 -5.91 -4.80 -9.73
CA VAL A 155 -5.95 -5.76 -10.82
C VAL A 155 -5.59 -5.04 -12.11
N CYS A 156 -5.21 -5.76 -13.17
CA CYS A 156 -4.72 -5.23 -14.45
C CYS A 156 -3.22 -4.89 -14.46
N ASP A 157 -2.67 -4.85 -15.68
CA ASP A 157 -1.23 -4.94 -15.97
C ASP A 157 -0.41 -3.85 -15.26
N LYS A 158 -0.83 -2.58 -15.36
CA LYS A 158 -0.06 -1.44 -14.83
C LYS A 158 -0.36 -1.11 -13.37
N ILE A 159 -1.53 -1.54 -12.87
CA ILE A 159 -1.99 -1.28 -11.51
C ILE A 159 -1.16 -2.07 -10.50
N MET A 160 -1.00 -3.38 -10.71
CA MET A 160 -0.23 -4.24 -9.78
C MET A 160 1.22 -3.78 -9.55
N PRO A 161 2.05 -3.54 -10.59
CA PRO A 161 3.40 -3.04 -10.39
C PRO A 161 3.42 -1.60 -9.83
N GLY A 162 2.45 -0.74 -10.19
CA GLY A 162 2.34 0.60 -9.61
C GLY A 162 2.11 0.56 -8.10
N LEU A 163 1.14 -0.25 -7.66
CA LEU A 163 0.87 -0.49 -6.24
C LEU A 163 2.08 -1.07 -5.52
N LEU A 164 2.74 -2.09 -6.11
CA LEU A 164 3.94 -2.69 -5.53
C LEU A 164 5.08 -1.68 -5.39
N MET A 165 5.32 -0.85 -6.40
CA MET A 165 6.34 0.21 -6.35
C MET A 165 6.07 1.21 -5.23
N GLY A 166 4.82 1.67 -5.10
CA GLY A 166 4.43 2.59 -4.04
C GLY A 166 4.46 1.95 -2.65
N GLY A 167 4.02 0.69 -2.53
CA GLY A 167 4.08 -0.07 -1.28
C GLY A 167 5.50 -0.33 -0.81
N LEU A 168 6.44 -0.63 -1.71
CA LEU A 168 7.86 -0.83 -1.37
C LEU A 168 8.53 0.44 -0.82
N GLN A 169 8.00 1.65 -1.10
CA GLN A 169 8.47 2.87 -0.43
C GLN A 169 8.20 2.84 1.08
N TYR A 170 7.20 2.08 1.51
CA TYR A 170 6.83 1.80 2.90
C TYR A 170 7.09 0.34 3.25
N GLY A 171 8.09 -0.33 2.65
CA GLY A 171 8.31 -1.77 2.82
C GLY A 171 8.75 -2.25 4.22
N HIS A 172 8.73 -1.37 5.21
CA HIS A 172 8.77 -1.71 6.63
C HIS A 172 7.38 -2.08 7.19
N LEU A 173 6.31 -1.65 6.50
CA LEU A 173 4.95 -2.07 6.76
C LEU A 173 4.70 -3.45 6.11
N PRO A 174 4.02 -4.37 6.81
CA PRO A 174 3.55 -5.62 6.23
C PRO A 174 2.40 -5.41 5.23
#